data_AF-A0A955DZC7-F1
#
_entry.id   AF-A0A955DZC7-F1
#
_cell.length_a   1.000
_cell.length_b   1.000
_cell.length_c   1.000
_cell.angle_alpha   90.00
_cell.angle_beta   90.00
_cell.angle_gamma   90.00
#
_symmetry.space_group_name_H-M   'P 1'
#
loop_
_entity.id
_entity.type
_entity.pdbx_description
1 polymer ?
#
loop_
_entity_poly.entity_id
_entity_poly.type
_entity_poly.pdbx_seq_one_letter_code
_entity_poly.pdbx_strand_id
1 'polypeptide(L)'
;MRQLLKKLTNLATLGLFLFSFILSTVPTPTANAAPGDRIWQQRTNAQNMVGDTENWYSITSSSDGTKLAAVVSGGYIYTSTNSGVTWTEATSAGSRAWSSITSSSDGTKLAATIGGYDDDYIYTSTDSGATWTEQTSAG
;
A
#
# COMPACT_ATOMS: atom_id res chain seq x y z
N MET A 1 5.02 17.27 -64.08
CA MET A 1 5.47 15.97 -63.54
C MET A 1 4.57 15.51 -62.39
N ARG A 2 3.24 15.46 -62.64
CA ARG A 2 2.16 15.13 -61.68
C ARG A 2 1.46 13.80 -62.02
N GLN A 3 2.19 12.82 -62.55
CA GLN A 3 1.60 11.53 -62.96
C GLN A 3 2.46 10.30 -62.61
N LEU A 4 3.52 10.43 -61.79
CA LEU A 4 4.37 9.29 -61.41
C LEU A 4 4.26 8.86 -59.95
N LEU A 5 3.27 9.35 -59.19
CA LEU A 5 3.11 9.03 -57.77
C LEU A 5 1.66 8.62 -57.42
N LYS A 6 1.01 7.83 -58.29
CA LYS A 6 -0.33 7.25 -58.05
C LYS A 6 -0.49 5.77 -58.44
N LYS A 7 0.60 5.08 -58.77
CA LYS A 7 0.58 3.63 -59.04
C LYS A 7 1.66 2.94 -58.24
N LEU A 8 1.35 2.58 -56.99
CA LEU A 8 1.83 1.37 -56.31
C LEU A 8 1.06 1.17 -55.00
N THR A 9 -0.26 1.40 -55.04
CA THR A 9 -1.23 0.77 -54.13
C THR A 9 -1.57 -0.60 -54.73
N ASN A 10 -0.75 -1.62 -54.46
CA ASN A 10 -1.09 -3.05 -54.48
C ASN A 10 0.19 -3.87 -54.31
N LEU A 11 0.54 -4.19 -53.07
CA LEU A 11 1.00 -5.52 -52.67
C LEU A 11 1.09 -5.56 -51.13
N ALA A 12 -0.04 -5.73 -50.47
CA ALA A 12 -0.06 -6.20 -49.10
C ALA A 12 -0.20 -7.73 -49.14
N THR A 13 0.92 -8.49 -49.05
CA THR A 13 1.00 -9.78 -48.33
C THR A 13 2.42 -10.35 -48.34
N LEU A 14 2.82 -10.95 -47.21
CA LEU A 14 4.09 -11.62 -46.86
C LEU A 14 5.18 -10.65 -46.39
N GLY A 15 5.50 -10.46 -45.11
CA GLY A 15 5.36 -11.35 -43.95
C GLY A 15 6.74 -11.55 -43.33
N LEU A 16 7.14 -10.68 -42.39
CA LEU A 16 8.13 -11.01 -41.35
C LEU A 16 8.17 -9.88 -40.30
N PHE A 17 7.34 -9.97 -39.25
CA PHE A 17 7.61 -9.22 -38.03
C PHE A 17 8.73 -9.94 -37.28
N LEU A 18 9.95 -9.40 -37.34
CA LEU A 18 11.01 -9.79 -36.41
C LEU A 18 10.62 -9.27 -35.02
N PHE A 19 10.07 -10.15 -34.18
CA PHE A 19 9.95 -9.92 -32.75
C PHE A 19 11.38 -9.99 -32.18
N SER A 20 12.04 -8.86 -32.04
CA SER A 20 13.33 -8.78 -31.36
C SER A 20 13.07 -8.99 -29.86
N PHE A 21 13.20 -10.26 -29.42
CA PHE A 21 13.22 -10.60 -28.00
C PHE A 21 14.63 -10.30 -27.48
N ILE A 22 14.83 -9.08 -27.01
CA ILE A 22 16.07 -8.75 -26.30
C ILE A 22 15.96 -9.46 -24.94
N LEU A 23 16.81 -10.47 -24.73
CA LEU A 23 17.00 -11.10 -23.43
C LEU A 23 17.61 -10.04 -22.50
N SER A 24 16.75 -9.27 -21.83
CA SER A 24 17.16 -8.39 -20.74
C SER A 24 17.61 -9.29 -19.60
N THR A 25 18.93 -9.39 -19.41
CA THR A 25 19.48 -9.99 -18.20
C THR A 25 19.04 -9.13 -17.03
N VAL A 26 18.05 -9.59 -16.27
CA VAL A 26 17.72 -8.99 -14.97
C VAL A 26 18.99 -9.08 -14.12
N PRO A 27 19.67 -7.97 -13.80
CA PRO A 27 20.85 -8.05 -12.96
C PRO A 27 20.43 -8.60 -11.60
N THR A 28 21.17 -9.60 -11.13
CA THR A 28 21.06 -10.07 -9.75
C THR A 28 21.22 -8.87 -8.83
N PRO A 29 20.27 -8.59 -7.93
CA PRO A 29 20.44 -7.47 -7.00
C PRO A 29 21.59 -7.80 -6.05
N THR A 30 22.79 -7.32 -6.38
CA THR A 30 23.88 -7.25 -5.41
C THR A 30 23.49 -6.19 -4.38
N ALA A 31 23.59 -6.54 -3.10
CA ALA A 31 23.08 -5.78 -1.96
C ALA A 31 23.60 -4.32 -1.81
N ASN A 32 24.43 -3.82 -2.74
CA ASN A 32 25.13 -2.54 -2.67
C ASN A 32 24.93 -1.65 -3.90
N ALA A 33 23.76 -1.70 -4.57
CA ALA A 33 23.44 -0.78 -5.66
C ALA A 33 23.49 0.70 -5.20
N ALA A 34 24.04 1.57 -6.08
CA ALA A 34 24.12 3.01 -5.88
C ALA A 34 22.72 3.60 -5.62
N PRO A 35 22.61 4.71 -4.85
CA PRO A 35 21.31 5.23 -4.39
C PRO A 35 20.25 5.50 -5.47
N GLY A 36 20.65 5.66 -6.74
CA GLY A 36 19.75 5.96 -7.87
C GLY A 36 18.98 4.76 -8.45
N ASP A 37 19.42 3.52 -8.21
CA ASP A 37 18.79 2.31 -8.81
C ASP A 37 17.91 1.56 -7.81
N ARG A 38 17.71 2.12 -6.61
CA ARG A 38 16.92 1.49 -5.56
C ARG A 38 15.43 1.68 -5.84
N ILE A 39 14.80 0.63 -6.36
CA ILE A 39 13.34 0.54 -6.52
C ILE A 39 12.58 0.46 -5.19
N TRP A 40 13.28 0.12 -4.11
CA TRP A 40 12.75 0.11 -2.75
C TRP A 40 13.74 0.74 -1.77
N GLN A 41 13.22 1.59 -0.91
CA GLN A 41 13.96 2.19 0.19
C GLN A 41 13.15 2.02 1.48
N GLN A 42 13.74 1.32 2.46
CA GLN A 42 13.23 1.37 3.81
C GLN A 42 13.34 2.81 4.31
N ARG A 43 12.20 3.41 4.69
CA ARG A 43 12.16 4.73 5.33
C ARG A 43 12.30 4.52 6.82
N THR A 44 13.50 4.70 7.34
CA THR A 44 13.77 4.69 8.78
C THR A 44 13.59 6.10 9.31
N ASN A 45 12.50 6.35 10.03
CA ASN A 45 12.27 7.63 10.70
C ASN A 45 12.80 7.68 12.14
N ALA A 46 13.59 6.68 12.56
CA ALA A 46 13.92 6.55 13.96
C ALA A 46 15.39 6.89 14.26
N GLN A 47 15.57 7.89 15.12
CA GLN A 47 16.72 7.98 16.03
C GLN A 47 16.72 6.88 17.11
N ASN A 48 15.90 5.82 16.99
CA ASN A 48 15.95 4.65 17.88
C ASN A 48 15.09 3.48 17.35
N MET A 49 15.64 2.52 16.61
CA MET A 49 14.96 1.23 16.29
C MET A 49 15.88 0.05 16.62
N VAL A 50 16.38 0.03 17.85
CA VAL A 50 16.76 -1.20 18.54
C VAL A 50 15.77 -1.31 19.69
N GLY A 51 14.69 -2.09 19.54
CA GLY A 51 13.76 -2.27 20.68
C GLY A 51 12.40 -2.85 20.37
N ASP A 52 11.56 -2.17 19.60
CA ASP A 52 10.12 -2.45 19.67
C ASP A 52 9.67 -3.27 18.46
N THR A 53 9.71 -4.59 18.62
CA THR A 53 9.18 -5.53 17.62
C THR A 53 7.67 -5.62 17.81
N GLU A 54 6.95 -4.64 17.28
CA GLU A 54 5.50 -4.65 17.31
C GLU A 54 4.93 -5.78 16.44
N ASN A 55 3.88 -6.44 16.91
CA ASN A 55 3.21 -7.54 16.19
C ASN A 55 2.21 -7.00 15.16
N TRP A 56 2.73 -6.40 14.09
CA TRP A 56 1.92 -5.85 12.99
C TRP A 56 1.10 -6.94 12.29
N TYR A 57 -0.22 -6.74 12.19
CA TYR A 57 -1.15 -7.75 11.69
C TYR A 57 -1.79 -7.40 10.35
N SER A 58 -2.13 -6.13 10.12
CA SER A 58 -2.78 -5.69 8.88
C SER A 58 -2.50 -4.22 8.59
N ILE A 59 -2.61 -3.84 7.32
CA ILE A 59 -2.43 -2.48 6.81
C ILE A 59 -3.40 -2.21 5.66
N THR A 60 -3.85 -0.97 5.54
CA THR A 60 -4.74 -0.50 4.47
C THR A 60 -4.31 0.89 3.98
N SER A 61 -4.81 1.30 2.81
CA SER A 61 -4.47 2.58 2.18
C SER A 61 -5.65 3.20 1.45
N SER A 62 -5.70 4.53 1.43
CA SER A 62 -6.49 5.26 0.44
C SER A 62 -6.04 4.94 -0.99
N SER A 63 -6.91 5.17 -1.97
CA SER A 63 -6.65 4.90 -3.38
C SER A 63 -5.48 5.71 -3.96
N ASP A 64 -5.18 6.87 -3.38
CA ASP A 64 -4.03 7.72 -3.74
C ASP A 64 -2.76 7.41 -2.92
N GLY A 65 -2.84 6.50 -1.93
CA GLY A 65 -1.74 6.12 -1.07
C GLY A 65 -1.26 7.21 -0.11
N THR A 66 -1.98 8.32 0.05
CA THR A 66 -1.59 9.41 0.97
C THR A 66 -1.96 9.11 2.41
N LYS A 67 -3.07 8.39 2.63
CA LYS A 67 -3.53 7.95 3.94
C LYS A 67 -3.32 6.45 4.10
N LEU A 68 -2.66 6.06 5.18
CA LEU A 68 -2.44 4.66 5.54
C LEU A 68 -2.93 4.42 6.96
N ALA A 69 -3.35 3.18 7.25
CA ALA A 69 -3.62 2.74 8.61
C ALA A 69 -3.14 1.31 8.79
N ALA A 70 -2.50 1.03 9.93
CA ALA A 70 -1.94 -0.28 10.25
C ALA A 70 -2.30 -0.65 11.69
N VAL A 71 -2.43 -1.94 11.97
CA VAL A 71 -2.86 -2.44 13.27
C VAL A 71 -1.84 -3.41 13.87
N VAL A 72 -1.71 -3.34 15.19
CA VAL A 72 -0.83 -4.20 15.99
C VAL A 72 -1.68 -5.08 16.91
N SER A 73 -1.43 -6.39 16.88
CA SER A 73 -2.05 -7.31 17.84
C SER A 73 -1.40 -7.16 19.21
N GLY A 74 -2.22 -6.87 20.23
CA GLY A 74 -1.74 -6.53 21.57
C GLY A 74 -1.24 -5.08 21.68
N GLY A 75 -1.56 -4.24 20.69
CA GLY A 75 -1.11 -2.85 20.60
C GLY A 75 -2.19 -1.94 20.01
N TYR A 76 -1.77 -0.89 19.31
CA TYR A 76 -2.63 0.17 18.82
C TYR A 76 -2.87 0.11 17.31
N ILE A 77 -3.79 0.96 16.85
CA ILE A 77 -3.90 1.35 15.45
C ILE A 77 -2.96 2.54 15.21
N TYR A 78 -2.22 2.51 14.12
CA TYR A 78 -1.35 3.60 13.68
C TYR A 78 -1.84 4.16 12.35
N THR A 79 -1.89 5.47 12.21
CA THR A 79 -2.32 6.15 10.97
C THR A 79 -1.22 7.03 10.41
N SER A 80 -1.22 7.20 9.09
CA SER A 80 -0.34 8.12 8.38
C SER A 80 -1.14 8.95 7.39
N THR A 81 -0.78 10.21 7.21
CA THR A 81 -1.40 11.15 6.26
C THR A 81 -0.42 11.67 5.21
N ASN A 82 0.80 11.11 5.20
CA ASN A 82 1.90 11.52 4.33
C ASN A 82 2.60 10.30 3.71
N SER A 83 1.82 9.33 3.25
CA SER A 83 2.31 8.13 2.55
C SER A 83 3.36 7.34 3.37
N GLY A 84 3.11 7.17 4.66
CA GLY A 84 3.96 6.38 5.55
C GLY A 84 5.28 7.04 5.94
N VAL A 85 5.44 8.35 5.69
CA VAL A 85 6.61 9.08 6.18
C VAL A 85 6.55 9.21 7.70
N THR A 86 5.42 9.60 8.28
CA THR A 86 5.21 9.60 9.73
C THR A 86 3.96 8.84 10.10
N TRP A 87 3.97 8.26 11.30
CA TRP A 87 2.85 7.51 11.85
C TRP A 87 2.41 8.12 13.19
N THR A 88 1.12 8.09 13.44
CA THR A 88 0.49 8.57 14.67
C THR A 88 -0.29 7.42 15.30
N GLU A 89 -0.04 7.18 16.59
CA GLU A 89 -0.80 6.19 17.37
C GLU A 89 -2.20 6.72 17.68
N ALA A 90 -3.23 5.93 17.36
CA ALA A 90 -4.63 6.25 17.61
C ALA A 90 -5.06 5.79 19.01
N THR A 91 -4.65 6.54 20.04
CA THR A 91 -4.92 6.22 21.46
C THR A 91 -6.42 6.12 21.77
N SER A 92 -7.29 6.81 21.03
CA SER A 92 -8.74 6.76 21.22
C SER A 92 -9.35 5.38 20.95
N ALA A 93 -8.70 4.54 20.14
CA ALA A 93 -9.15 3.17 19.87
C ALA A 93 -8.80 2.20 21.02
N GLY A 94 -7.81 2.56 21.84
CA GLY A 94 -7.23 1.72 22.89
C GLY A 94 -6.29 0.62 22.36
N SER A 95 -5.55 0.00 23.28
CA SER A 95 -4.72 -1.17 22.99
C SER A 95 -5.56 -2.44 23.02
N ARG A 96 -5.49 -3.24 21.94
CA ARG A 96 -6.35 -4.41 21.71
C ARG A 96 -5.65 -5.47 20.85
N ALA A 97 -6.24 -6.66 20.78
CA ALA A 97 -5.81 -7.71 19.84
C ALA A 97 -6.34 -7.43 18.42
N TRP A 98 -5.93 -6.31 17.82
CA TRP A 98 -6.36 -5.95 16.48
C TRP A 98 -5.95 -7.01 15.45
N SER A 99 -6.90 -7.43 14.62
CA SER A 99 -6.72 -8.54 13.67
C SER A 99 -6.82 -8.11 12.21
N SER A 100 -7.61 -7.08 11.91
CA SER A 100 -7.79 -6.58 10.54
C SER A 100 -8.20 -5.11 10.51
N ILE A 101 -7.95 -4.45 9.39
CA ILE A 101 -8.36 -3.08 9.11
C ILE A 101 -8.67 -2.88 7.62
N THR A 102 -9.66 -2.04 7.32
CA THR A 102 -10.00 -1.61 5.96
C THR A 102 -10.31 -0.11 5.92
N SER A 103 -10.13 0.51 4.76
CA SER A 103 -10.40 1.94 4.54
C SER A 103 -11.31 2.20 3.35
N SER A 104 -12.05 3.31 3.39
CA SER A 104 -12.66 3.89 2.20
C SER A 104 -11.61 4.37 1.19
N SER A 105 -12.03 4.56 -0.06
CA SER A 105 -11.16 5.03 -1.15
C SER A 105 -10.43 6.34 -0.83
N ASP A 106 -11.07 7.25 -0.11
CA ASP A 106 -10.50 8.54 0.33
C ASP A 106 -9.77 8.46 1.68
N GLY A 107 -9.74 7.28 2.32
CA GLY A 107 -9.13 7.05 3.63
C GLY A 107 -9.82 7.75 4.80
N THR A 108 -11.00 8.35 4.61
CA THR A 108 -11.70 9.06 5.69
C THR A 108 -12.45 8.12 6.62
N LYS A 109 -12.91 6.98 6.11
CA LYS A 109 -13.61 5.96 6.89
C LYS A 109 -12.72 4.75 7.07
N LEU A 110 -12.63 4.26 8.30
CA LEU A 110 -11.90 3.05 8.65
C LEU A 110 -12.82 2.10 9.41
N ALA A 111 -12.61 0.80 9.24
CA ALA A 111 -13.20 -0.22 10.09
C ALA A 111 -12.10 -1.20 10.51
N ALA A 112 -12.05 -1.55 11.79
CA ALA A 112 -11.08 -2.47 12.36
C ALA A 112 -11.78 -3.50 13.25
N THR A 113 -11.23 -4.71 13.27
CA THR A 113 -11.75 -5.83 14.05
C THR A 113 -10.73 -6.27 15.08
N ILE A 114 -11.22 -6.74 16.22
CA ILE A 114 -10.44 -7.51 17.19
C ILE A 114 -10.53 -8.99 16.78
N GLY A 115 -9.51 -9.79 17.09
CA GLY A 115 -9.59 -11.23 16.93
C GLY A 115 -9.04 -11.96 18.14
N GLY A 116 -9.72 -13.04 18.54
CA GLY A 116 -9.21 -14.02 19.49
C GLY A 116 -9.99 -14.12 20.81
N TYR A 117 -11.13 -13.43 20.94
CA TYR A 117 -11.97 -13.49 22.14
C TYR A 117 -13.46 -13.56 21.78
N ASP A 118 -14.30 -13.99 22.73
CA ASP A 118 -15.74 -14.17 22.51
C ASP A 118 -16.52 -12.84 22.49
N ASP A 119 -15.91 -11.73 22.91
CA ASP A 119 -16.50 -10.37 22.96
C ASP A 119 -15.85 -9.40 21.93
N ASP A 120 -15.69 -9.85 20.69
CA ASP A 120 -15.03 -9.08 19.63
C ASP A 120 -16.00 -8.09 18.95
N TYR A 121 -15.69 -6.79 19.03
CA TYR A 121 -16.46 -5.73 18.36
C TYR A 121 -15.77 -5.22 17.08
N ILE A 122 -16.57 -4.61 16.20
CA ILE A 122 -16.09 -3.78 15.11
C ILE A 122 -15.92 -2.35 15.63
N TYR A 123 -14.79 -1.73 15.33
CA TYR A 123 -14.54 -0.32 15.58
C TYR A 123 -14.55 0.43 14.25
N THR A 124 -15.20 1.58 14.22
CA THR A 124 -15.24 2.42 13.03
C THR A 124 -14.76 3.83 13.30
N SER A 125 -14.15 4.45 12.30
CA SER A 125 -13.77 5.85 12.29
C SER A 125 -14.35 6.53 11.06
N THR A 126 -14.68 7.81 11.18
CA THR A 126 -15.15 8.66 10.07
C THR A 126 -14.24 9.87 9.83
N ASP A 127 -13.10 9.94 10.51
CA ASP A 127 -12.17 11.05 10.51
C ASP A 127 -10.70 10.61 10.28
N SER A 128 -10.51 9.59 9.44
CA SER A 128 -9.19 9.00 9.13
C SER A 128 -8.46 8.40 10.34
N GLY A 129 -9.20 7.93 11.35
CA GLY A 129 -8.67 7.24 12.52
C GLY A 129 -8.24 8.17 13.66
N ALA A 130 -8.68 9.43 13.66
CA ALA A 130 -8.45 10.35 14.77
C ALA A 130 -9.37 10.03 15.96
N THR A 131 -10.60 9.59 15.70
CA THR A 131 -11.53 9.07 16.69
C THR A 131 -12.13 7.73 16.23
N TRP A 132 -12.52 6.91 17.20
CA TRP A 132 -13.04 5.56 16.98
C TRP A 132 -14.28 5.30 17.82
N THR A 133 -15.26 4.66 17.20
CA THR A 133 -16.54 4.29 17.82
C THR A 133 -16.71 2.78 17.77
N GLU A 134 -16.85 2.17 18.94
CA GLU A 134 -17.22 0.77 19.12
C GLU A 134 -18.64 0.52 18.61
N GLN A 135 -18.82 -0.49 17.77
CA GLN A 135 -20.13 -0.91 17.26
C GLN A 135 -20.64 -2.11 18.06
N THR A 136 -21.39 -1.84 19.13
CA THR A 136 -21.91 -2.87 20.06
C THR A 136 -23.07 -3.69 19.50
N SER A 137 -23.68 -3.25 18.39
CA SER A 137 -24.75 -4.01 17.71
C SER A 137 -24.23 -5.03 16.70
N ALA A 138 -22.91 -5.14 16.54
CA ALA A 138 -22.28 -6.05 15.58
C ALA A 138 -21.86 -7.40 16.22
N GLY A 139 -22.00 -7.53 17.55
CA GLY A 139 -21.73 -8.75 18.32
C GLY A 139 -23.00 -9.29 18.99
#